data_AF-A0A9P7DIR9-F1
#
_entry.id   AF-A0A9P7DIR9-F1
#
_cell.length_a   1.000
_cell.length_b   1.000
_cell.length_c   1.000
_cell.angle_alpha   90.00
_cell.angle_beta   90.00
_cell.angle_gamma   90.00
#
_symmetry.space_group_name_H-M   'P 1'
#
loop_
_entity.id
_entity.type
_entity.pdbx_description
1 polymer ?
#
loop_
_entity_poly.entity_id
_entity_poly.type
_entity_poly.pdbx_seq_one_letter_code
_entity_poly.pdbx_strand_id
1 'polypeptide(L)'
;MSLTLKRKPRDKPAAYTRPAKKQNITNDTPRTSAQPLNKCSNSHQNLTLADWLSVYTFIDAHPHATQADIVRHFKSLPTGALNFDQSTLSRKL
;
A
#
# COMPACT_ATOMS: atom_id res chain seq x y z
N MET A 1 37.60 -15.07 -40.72
CA MET A 1 38.41 -14.93 -39.48
C MET A 1 37.46 -14.60 -38.35
N SER A 2 37.22 -15.52 -37.42
CA SER A 2 36.17 -15.41 -36.41
C SER A 2 36.80 -15.11 -35.04
N LEU A 3 36.54 -13.92 -34.47
CA LEU A 3 37.05 -13.54 -33.15
C LEU A 3 36.12 -14.07 -32.06
N THR A 4 36.60 -15.04 -31.27
CA THR A 4 35.88 -15.56 -30.11
C THR A 4 36.04 -14.61 -28.92
N LEU A 5 34.99 -13.84 -28.61
CA LEU A 5 34.95 -12.94 -27.45
C LEU A 5 34.71 -13.74 -26.17
N LYS A 6 35.76 -14.37 -25.63
CA LYS A 6 35.70 -15.06 -24.34
C LYS A 6 35.76 -14.04 -23.21
N ARG A 7 34.67 -13.89 -22.45
CA ARG A 7 34.62 -13.01 -21.27
C ARG A 7 35.51 -13.56 -20.15
N LYS A 8 36.22 -12.67 -19.44
CA LYS A 8 37.06 -13.03 -18.28
C LYS A 8 36.18 -13.61 -17.15
N PRO A 9 36.70 -14.58 -16.37
CA PRO A 9 36.04 -15.07 -15.17
C PRO A 9 35.73 -13.92 -14.21
N ARG A 10 34.53 -13.89 -13.63
CA ARG A 10 34.17 -12.95 -12.57
C ARG A 10 34.51 -13.56 -11.21
N ASP A 11 34.98 -12.71 -10.29
CA ASP A 11 35.18 -13.09 -8.89
C ASP A 11 33.86 -13.46 -8.22
N LYS A 12 33.94 -14.43 -7.30
CA LYS A 12 32.76 -14.88 -6.56
C LYS A 12 32.34 -13.78 -5.57
N PRO A 13 31.04 -13.48 -5.45
CA PRO A 13 30.56 -12.53 -4.45
C PRO A 13 30.90 -13.03 -3.04
N ALA A 14 31.17 -12.09 -2.13
CA ALA A 14 31.39 -12.38 -0.72
C ALA A 14 30.17 -13.10 -0.12
N ALA A 15 30.42 -13.98 0.85
CA ALA A 15 29.36 -14.73 1.54
C ALA A 15 28.41 -13.76 2.24
N TYR A 16 27.10 -13.95 2.02
CA TYR A 16 26.07 -13.11 2.62
C TYR A 16 25.88 -13.46 4.10
N THR A 17 26.31 -12.58 5.00
CA THR A 17 26.02 -12.70 6.43
C THR A 17 24.57 -12.30 6.69
N ARG A 18 23.68 -13.29 6.90
CA ARG A 18 22.29 -13.02 7.29
C ARG A 18 22.23 -12.65 8.78
N PRO A 19 21.66 -11.50 9.18
CA PRO A 19 21.46 -11.20 10.59
C PRO A 19 20.48 -12.19 11.22
N ALA A 20 20.75 -12.60 12.46
CA ALA A 20 19.91 -13.53 13.20
C ALA A 20 18.50 -12.93 13.42
N LYS A 21 17.47 -13.73 13.16
CA LYS A 21 16.07 -13.37 13.39
C LYS A 21 15.84 -13.24 14.89
N LYS A 22 15.53 -12.04 15.39
CA LYS A 22 15.10 -11.84 16.78
C LYS A 22 13.78 -12.59 16.99
N GLN A 23 13.77 -13.55 17.92
CA GLN A 23 12.54 -14.17 18.40
C GLN A 23 11.89 -13.20 19.38
N ASN A 24 10.67 -12.73 19.06
CA ASN A 24 9.88 -11.98 20.01
C ASN A 24 9.34 -12.96 21.06
N ILE A 25 9.71 -12.77 22.32
CA ILE A 25 9.10 -13.47 23.46
C ILE A 25 7.61 -13.11 23.46
N THR A 26 6.76 -14.09 23.19
CA THR A 26 5.31 -13.94 23.27
C THR A 26 4.87 -14.18 24.71
N ASN A 27 4.35 -13.14 25.37
CA ASN A 27 3.59 -13.32 26.61
C ASN A 27 2.26 -14.02 26.28
N ASP A 28 1.86 -15.03 27.07
CA ASP A 28 0.58 -15.76 27.01
C ASP A 28 -0.62 -14.85 27.34
N THR A 29 -0.87 -13.88 26.46
CA THR A 29 -2.03 -13.00 26.55
C THR A 29 -3.10 -13.49 25.58
N PRO A 30 -4.35 -13.67 26.01
CA PRO A 30 -5.43 -14.08 25.12
C PRO A 30 -5.57 -13.07 23.99
N ARG A 31 -5.60 -13.57 22.75
CA ARG A 31 -5.70 -12.76 21.53
C ARG A 31 -7.02 -11.99 21.52
N THR A 32 -6.98 -10.78 22.04
CA THR A 32 -8.11 -9.86 22.05
C THR A 32 -8.13 -9.08 20.74
N SER A 33 -9.28 -9.03 20.05
CA SER A 33 -9.46 -8.26 18.81
C SER A 33 -9.59 -6.75 19.04
N ALA A 34 -9.86 -6.34 20.29
CA ALA A 34 -9.95 -4.94 20.67
C ALA A 34 -8.56 -4.28 20.53
N GLN A 35 -8.48 -3.31 19.64
CA GLN A 35 -7.27 -2.52 19.44
C GLN A 35 -7.42 -1.20 20.20
N PRO A 36 -6.36 -0.72 20.89
CA PRO A 36 -6.39 0.60 21.51
C PRO A 36 -6.64 1.67 20.43
N LEU A 37 -7.48 2.65 20.75
CA LEU A 37 -7.97 3.73 19.86
C LEU A 37 -6.84 4.64 19.32
N ASN A 38 -5.65 4.51 19.86
CA ASN A 38 -4.44 5.24 19.55
C ASN A 38 -3.56 4.42 18.60
N LYS A 39 -4.10 4.11 17.42
CA LYS A 39 -3.31 3.60 16.28
C LYS A 39 -3.09 4.71 15.27
N CYS A 40 -1.88 5.26 15.35
CA CYS A 40 -1.16 5.92 14.26
C CYS A 40 -1.94 7.02 13.54
N SER A 41 -1.61 8.26 13.85
CA SER A 41 -1.86 9.46 13.04
C SER A 41 -1.37 9.38 11.57
N ASN A 42 -0.88 8.22 11.11
CA ASN A 42 -0.40 7.92 9.75
C ASN A 42 -0.83 6.51 9.26
N SER A 43 -1.69 5.79 9.98
CA SER A 43 -2.32 4.58 9.43
C SER A 43 -3.41 5.05 8.47
N HIS A 44 -3.29 4.72 7.19
CA HIS A 44 -4.36 4.86 6.22
C HIS A 44 -5.62 4.21 6.83
N GLN A 45 -6.52 5.03 7.36
CA GLN A 45 -7.79 4.54 7.87
C GLN A 45 -8.51 4.00 6.64
N ASN A 46 -8.76 2.68 6.64
CA ASN A 46 -9.48 2.07 5.55
C ASN A 46 -10.83 2.78 5.43
N LEU A 47 -11.13 3.25 4.21
CA LEU A 47 -12.42 3.85 3.89
C LEU A 47 -13.55 2.93 4.35
N THR A 48 -14.60 3.53 4.91
CA THR A 48 -15.78 2.77 5.31
C THR A 48 -16.53 2.27 4.07
N LEU A 49 -17.44 1.32 4.27
CA LEU A 49 -18.29 0.84 3.17
C LEU A 49 -19.12 1.98 2.54
N ALA A 50 -19.61 2.90 3.37
CA ALA A 50 -20.38 4.06 2.92
C ALA A 50 -19.54 5.01 2.06
N ASP A 51 -18.27 5.21 2.44
CA ASP A 51 -17.33 6.01 1.66
C ASP A 51 -17.07 5.36 0.30
N TRP A 52 -16.86 4.03 0.27
CA TRP A 52 -16.69 3.29 -0.98
C TRP A 52 -17.90 3.36 -1.90
N LEU A 53 -19.12 3.23 -1.35
CA LEU A 53 -20.35 3.41 -2.12
C LEU A 53 -20.41 4.80 -2.75
N SER A 54 -20.03 5.84 -2.00
CA SER A 54 -19.98 7.22 -2.51
C SER A 54 -18.93 7.41 -3.61
N VAL A 55 -17.79 6.72 -3.51
CA VAL A 55 -16.76 6.71 -4.55
C VAL A 55 -17.28 6.02 -5.81
N TYR A 56 -17.95 4.87 -5.71
CA TYR A 56 -18.50 4.17 -6.87
C TYR A 56 -19.60 4.97 -7.59
N THR A 57 -20.54 5.56 -6.85
CA THR A 57 -21.58 6.40 -7.46
C THR A 57 -20.98 7.60 -8.18
N PHE A 58 -19.90 8.17 -7.67
CA PHE A 58 -19.18 9.25 -8.34
C PHE A 58 -18.51 8.77 -9.64
N ILE A 59 -17.91 7.58 -9.64
CA ILE A 59 -17.27 7.00 -10.84
C ILE A 59 -18.30 6.72 -11.93
N ASP A 60 -19.43 6.12 -11.57
CA ASP A 60 -20.51 5.81 -12.51
C ASP A 60 -21.11 7.08 -13.13
N ALA A 61 -21.21 8.16 -12.34
CA ALA A 61 -21.65 9.47 -12.83
C ALA A 61 -20.62 10.20 -13.71
N HIS A 62 -19.33 9.83 -13.63
CA HIS A 62 -18.23 10.52 -14.32
C HIS A 62 -17.32 9.54 -15.09
N PRO A 63 -17.81 8.91 -16.17
CA PRO A 63 -17.07 7.89 -16.92
C PRO A 63 -15.78 8.39 -17.60
N HIS A 64 -15.62 9.72 -17.74
CA HIS A 64 -14.43 10.35 -18.33
C HIS A 64 -13.46 10.91 -17.28
N ALA A 65 -13.80 10.86 -15.99
CA ALA A 65 -12.91 11.34 -14.94
C ALA A 65 -11.71 10.41 -14.80
N THR A 66 -10.51 10.99 -14.75
CA THR A 66 -9.33 10.18 -14.47
C THR A 66 -9.31 9.80 -12.99
N GLN A 67 -8.64 8.70 -12.67
CA GLN A 67 -8.46 8.25 -11.29
C GLN A 67 -7.82 9.31 -10.38
N ALA A 68 -6.92 10.13 -10.95
CA ALA A 68 -6.30 11.24 -10.23
C ALA A 68 -7.31 12.35 -9.91
N ASP A 69 -8.24 12.62 -10.83
CA ASP A 69 -9.29 13.62 -10.62
C ASP A 69 -10.29 13.17 -9.56
N ILE A 70 -10.64 11.89 -9.53
CA ILE A 70 -11.50 11.29 -8.49
C ILE A 70 -10.84 11.45 -7.11
N VAL A 71 -9.56 11.09 -6.97
CA VAL A 71 -8.83 11.27 -5.71
C VAL A 71 -8.78 12.74 -5.30
N ARG A 72 -8.53 13.66 -6.26
CA ARG A 72 -8.48 15.10 -5.98
C ARG A 72 -9.83 15.61 -5.49
N HIS A 73 -10.92 15.17 -6.10
CA HIS A 73 -12.28 15.56 -5.72
C HIS A 73 -12.56 15.20 -4.25
N PHE A 74 -12.38 13.92 -3.89
CA PHE A 74 -12.68 13.44 -2.54
C PHE A 74 -11.73 13.97 -1.45
N LYS A 75 -10.51 14.38 -1.82
CA LYS A 75 -9.59 15.10 -0.92
C LYS A 75 -9.96 16.56 -0.71
N SER A 76 -10.62 17.19 -1.68
CA SER A 76 -11.01 18.60 -1.63
C SER A 76 -12.28 18.85 -0.81
N LEU A 77 -12.99 17.80 -0.39
CA LEU A 77 -14.25 17.94 0.35
C LEU A 77 -14.00 18.50 1.77
N PRO A 78 -14.70 19.58 2.16
CA PRO A 78 -14.51 20.25 3.46
C PRO A 78 -15.03 19.43 4.64
N THR A 79 -15.88 18.43 4.40
CA THR A 79 -16.43 17.53 5.41
C THR A 79 -16.40 16.12 4.84
N GLY A 80 -15.90 15.15 5.60
CA GLY A 80 -15.75 13.77 5.11
C GLY A 80 -14.68 13.61 4.04
N ALA A 81 -13.63 14.43 4.07
CA ALA A 81 -12.49 14.28 3.15
C ALA A 81 -11.92 12.86 3.26
N LEU A 82 -11.97 12.14 2.14
CA LEU A 82 -11.53 10.76 2.09
C LEU A 82 -10.03 10.73 1.78
N ASN A 83 -9.26 10.13 2.67
CA ASN A 83 -7.82 10.11 2.55
C ASN A 83 -7.33 8.78 1.95
N PHE A 84 -7.43 8.67 0.62
CA PHE A 84 -6.93 7.53 -0.14
C PHE A 84 -6.09 7.99 -1.33
N ASP A 85 -5.34 7.06 -1.91
CA ASP A 85 -4.46 7.30 -3.04
C ASP A 85 -4.96 6.59 -4.31
N GLN A 86 -4.35 6.95 -5.44
CA GLN A 86 -4.65 6.32 -6.71
C GLN A 86 -4.44 4.79 -6.63
N SER A 87 -3.41 4.32 -5.92
CA SER A 87 -3.15 2.88 -5.81
C SER A 87 -4.32 2.13 -5.15
N THR A 88 -5.01 2.75 -4.20
CA THR A 88 -6.17 2.15 -3.54
C THR A 88 -7.35 2.01 -4.49
N LEU A 89 -7.62 3.02 -5.33
CA LEU A 89 -8.65 2.91 -6.37
C LEU A 89 -8.30 1.82 -7.40
N SER A 90 -7.02 1.68 -7.77
CA SER A 90 -6.59 0.73 -8.81
C SER A 90 -6.71 -0.73 -8.38
N ARG A 91 -6.73 -0.98 -7.06
CA ARG A 91 -6.95 -2.31 -6.49
C ARG A 91 -8.43 -2.65 -6.33
N LYS A 92 -9.33 -1.70 -6.59
CA LYS A 92 -10.76 -1.79 -6.32
C LYS A 92 -11.61 -1.72 -7.60
N LEU A 93 -11.19 -0.89 -8.56
CA LEU A 93 -11.61 -0.97 -9.96
C LEU A 93 -11.00 -2.20 -10.62
#